data_AF-A0A2V8JVR8-F1
#
_entry.id   AF-A0A2V8JVR8-F1
#
_cell.length_a   1.000
_cell.length_b   1.000
_cell.length_c   1.000
_cell.angle_alpha   90.00
_cell.angle_beta   90.00
_cell.angle_gamma   90.00
#
_symmetry.space_group_name_H-M   'P 1'
#
loop_
_entity.id
_entity.type
_entity.pdbx_description
1 polymer ?
#
loop_
_entity_poly.entity_id
_entity_poly.type
_entity_poly.pdbx_seq_one_letter_code
_entity_poly.pdbx_strand_id
1 'polypeptide(L)'
;MTFPVTLTGLLTLTSIEDAGDLGALTMSAKVLGTAMRRHRAVRSAGVQCHLRENVMGEVRATIILENQTDRILAEAGHMDSSRVRRVELDSLVDTGAVMTLLPEDVVDILGLPRDGRIIVTLANEQKIELPRARLLSLTLKDRQMDTDCLVGPPRCEPLIGQLVLERLDLIVDPIKRTVSPRPESPFLPSLKLK
;
A
#
# COMPACT_ATOMS: atom_id res chain seq x y z
N MET A 1 -45.87 -50.97 0.70
CA MET A 1 -46.86 -49.94 1.02
C MET A 1 -46.35 -49.18 2.23
N THR A 2 -46.44 -47.85 2.14
CA THR A 2 -45.54 -46.82 2.68
C THR A 2 -45.83 -46.39 4.12
N PHE A 3 -44.77 -46.08 4.87
CA PHE A 3 -44.76 -45.41 6.17
C PHE A 3 -44.66 -43.86 6.01
N PRO A 4 -45.15 -43.04 6.97
CA PRO A 4 -45.20 -41.59 6.87
C PRO A 4 -44.12 -40.88 7.72
N VAL A 5 -43.68 -39.67 7.35
CA VAL A 5 -43.06 -38.68 8.26
C VAL A 5 -43.30 -37.23 7.78
N THR A 6 -44.18 -36.52 8.52
CA THR A 6 -44.18 -35.11 9.03
C THR A 6 -43.14 -34.09 8.53
N LEU A 7 -43.35 -32.76 8.51
CA LEU A 7 -44.47 -31.85 8.84
C LEU A 7 -44.10 -30.45 8.28
N THR A 8 -45.09 -29.75 7.76
CA THR A 8 -45.07 -28.41 7.16
C THR A 8 -45.08 -27.29 8.21
N GLY A 9 -44.46 -26.15 7.92
CA GLY A 9 -44.73 -24.86 8.59
C GLY A 9 -43.61 -23.85 8.35
N LEU A 10 -43.82 -22.53 8.29
CA LEU A 10 -45.00 -21.68 8.15
C LEU A 10 -44.42 -20.31 7.73
N LEU A 11 -44.98 -19.67 6.70
CA LEU A 11 -44.72 -18.28 6.33
C LEU A 11 -45.58 -17.35 7.19
N THR A 12 -44.99 -16.31 7.79
CA THR A 12 -45.69 -15.04 8.01
C THR A 12 -44.71 -13.87 7.90
N LEU A 13 -45.00 -12.98 6.95
CA LEU A 13 -44.44 -11.64 6.80
C LEU A 13 -45.06 -10.70 7.84
N THR A 14 -44.24 -9.86 8.45
CA THR A 14 -44.65 -8.54 8.98
C THR A 14 -43.60 -7.52 8.58
N SER A 15 -44.08 -6.46 7.94
CA SER A 15 -43.31 -5.35 7.37
C SER A 15 -43.31 -4.15 8.32
N ILE A 16 -42.18 -3.43 8.33
CA ILE A 16 -41.99 -1.98 8.56
C ILE A 16 -42.06 -1.52 10.04
N GLU A 17 -40.93 -1.09 10.62
CA GLU A 17 -40.56 0.32 10.90
C GLU A 17 -39.18 0.43 11.60
N ASP A 18 -38.48 1.51 11.25
CA ASP A 18 -37.34 2.16 11.89
C ASP A 18 -35.91 1.61 11.79
N ALA A 19 -35.25 2.21 10.80
CA ALA A 19 -33.82 2.48 10.69
C ALA A 19 -33.19 2.93 12.01
N GLY A 20 -32.13 2.23 12.41
CA GLY A 20 -31.23 2.65 13.46
C GLY A 20 -30.00 1.76 13.48
N ASP A 21 -28.88 2.36 13.09
CA ASP A 21 -27.53 1.92 13.47
C ASP A 21 -26.93 0.74 12.69
N LEU A 22 -26.61 0.98 11.41
CA LEU A 22 -25.53 0.26 10.74
C LEU A 22 -24.19 0.84 11.22
N GLY A 23 -23.75 0.35 12.38
CA GLY A 23 -22.40 0.55 12.88
C GLY A 23 -21.39 0.08 11.83
N ALA A 24 -20.59 1.04 11.35
CA ALA A 24 -19.49 0.85 10.43
C ALA A 24 -18.55 -0.25 10.95
N LEU A 25 -18.60 -1.42 10.31
CA LEU A 25 -17.52 -2.40 10.36
C LEU A 25 -16.37 -1.86 9.49
N THR A 26 -15.63 -0.90 10.03
CA THR A 26 -14.25 -0.65 9.64
C THR A 26 -13.48 -1.94 9.88
N MET A 27 -13.28 -2.73 8.81
CA MET A 27 -12.31 -3.80 8.81
C MET A 27 -10.93 -3.18 8.94
N SER A 28 -10.52 -2.89 10.18
CA SER A 28 -9.12 -2.66 10.51
C SER A 28 -8.33 -3.86 9.99
N ALA A 29 -7.39 -3.60 9.08
CA ALA A 29 -6.47 -4.56 8.49
C ALA A 29 -5.44 -5.10 9.50
N LYS A 30 -5.88 -5.42 10.73
CA LYS A 30 -5.11 -6.07 11.78
C LYS A 30 -5.18 -7.60 11.68
N VAL A 31 -5.95 -8.14 10.73
CA VAL A 31 -6.21 -9.59 10.59
C VAL A 31 -5.36 -10.25 9.49
N LEU A 32 -4.55 -9.51 8.73
CA LEU A 32 -3.55 -10.13 7.84
C LEU A 32 -2.24 -10.51 8.57
N GLY A 33 -2.27 -10.61 9.91
CA GLY A 33 -1.12 -10.91 10.76
C GLY A 33 -0.97 -12.38 11.17
N THR A 34 -1.96 -13.24 10.92
CA THR A 34 -2.02 -14.56 11.58
C THR A 34 -2.33 -15.72 10.61
N ALA A 35 -1.63 -15.79 9.48
CA ALA A 35 -1.56 -17.03 8.70
C ALA A 35 -0.36 -17.08 7.73
N MET A 36 0.80 -16.51 8.05
CA MET A 36 2.01 -16.73 7.25
C MET A 36 2.65 -18.09 7.60
N ARG A 37 2.04 -19.16 7.09
CA ARG A 37 2.63 -20.50 7.10
C ARG A 37 3.76 -20.55 6.06
N ARG A 38 4.91 -21.05 6.52
CA ARG A 38 6.18 -21.24 5.80
C ARG A 38 5.99 -21.60 4.32
N HIS A 39 6.17 -20.65 3.40
CA HIS A 39 6.33 -20.94 1.99
C HIS A 39 7.50 -20.16 1.39
N ARG A 40 8.28 -20.93 0.62
CA ARG A 40 9.53 -20.67 -0.08
C ARG A 40 9.57 -19.32 -0.79
N ALA A 41 10.72 -18.64 -0.76
CA ALA A 41 11.00 -17.43 -1.53
C ALA A 41 10.46 -17.54 -2.96
N VAL A 42 9.58 -16.61 -3.34
CA VAL A 42 9.02 -16.55 -4.70
C VAL A 42 10.10 -15.96 -5.60
N ARG A 43 10.79 -16.83 -6.35
CA ARG A 43 11.65 -16.42 -7.46
C ARG A 43 10.76 -16.15 -8.66
N SER A 44 10.35 -14.91 -8.87
CA SER A 44 9.75 -14.49 -10.13
C SER A 44 10.37 -13.17 -10.57
N ALA A 45 10.73 -13.11 -11.86
CA ALA A 45 11.28 -11.94 -12.56
C ALA A 45 12.63 -11.38 -12.05
N GLY A 46 13.53 -12.21 -11.53
CA GLY A 46 14.91 -11.78 -11.19
C GLY A 46 15.03 -10.81 -10.00
N VAL A 47 13.90 -10.32 -9.46
CA VAL A 47 13.86 -9.57 -8.20
C VAL A 47 13.98 -10.55 -7.05
N GLN A 48 15.16 -10.61 -6.41
CA GLN A 48 15.32 -11.33 -5.16
C GLN A 48 14.64 -10.51 -4.06
N CYS A 49 13.40 -10.86 -3.74
CA CYS A 49 12.65 -10.26 -2.65
C CYS A 49 13.09 -10.98 -1.37
N HIS A 50 13.83 -10.31 -0.50
CA HIS A 50 14.12 -10.85 0.82
C HIS A 50 12.84 -10.78 1.68
N LEU A 51 12.52 -11.90 2.32
CA LEU A 51 11.45 -11.94 3.32
C LEU A 51 12.09 -11.65 4.66
N ARG A 52 11.61 -10.59 5.31
CA ARG A 52 11.83 -10.17 6.71
C ARG A 52 12.92 -10.94 7.48
N GLU A 53 14.15 -10.46 7.38
CA GLU A 53 15.18 -10.65 8.40
C GLU A 53 15.55 -9.25 8.92
N ASN A 54 15.60 -9.05 10.24
CA ASN A 54 16.03 -7.75 10.80
C ASN A 54 17.54 -7.61 10.59
N VAL A 55 17.95 -7.06 9.45
CA VAL A 55 19.36 -6.81 9.13
C VAL A 55 19.81 -5.51 9.81
N MET A 56 21.03 -5.50 10.31
CA MET A 56 21.61 -4.35 10.98
C MET A 56 21.80 -3.19 9.99
N GLY A 57 21.18 -2.03 10.25
CA GLY A 57 21.34 -0.81 9.44
C GLY A 57 20.15 -0.44 8.54
N GLU A 58 19.12 -1.28 8.49
CA GLU A 58 17.89 -0.97 7.74
C GLU A 58 17.07 0.13 8.44
N VAL A 59 16.59 1.08 7.64
CA VAL A 59 15.63 2.11 8.08
C VAL A 59 14.27 1.75 7.49
N ARG A 60 13.25 1.69 8.33
CA ARG A 60 11.87 1.40 7.90
C ARG A 60 10.96 2.57 8.24
N ALA A 61 9.89 2.70 7.46
CA ALA A 61 8.87 3.70 7.71
C ALA A 61 7.48 3.19 7.30
N THR A 62 6.50 3.49 8.16
CA THR A 62 5.09 3.31 7.82
C THR A 62 4.68 4.38 6.82
N ILE A 63 4.13 3.94 5.69
CA ILE A 63 3.54 4.80 4.67
C ILE A 63 2.05 4.48 4.53
N ILE A 64 1.30 5.52 4.18
CA ILE A 64 -0.10 5.42 3.81
C ILE A 64 -0.18 5.61 2.30
N LEU A 65 -0.79 4.65 1.63
CA LEU A 65 -1.03 4.68 0.19
C LEU A 65 -2.51 4.81 -0.09
N GLU A 66 -2.86 5.64 -1.06
CA GLU A 66 -4.23 5.87 -1.48
C GLU A 66 -4.32 5.89 -3.00
N ASN A 67 -5.47 5.47 -3.53
CA ASN A 67 -5.75 5.68 -4.96
C ASN A 67 -5.98 7.17 -5.21
N GLN A 68 -5.12 7.79 -6.03
CA GLN A 68 -5.21 9.22 -6.31
C GLN A 68 -6.52 9.58 -7.02
N THR A 69 -7.06 8.69 -7.86
CA THR A 69 -8.33 8.94 -8.56
C THR A 69 -9.48 9.03 -7.56
N ASP A 70 -9.55 8.10 -6.62
CA ASP A 70 -10.59 8.10 -5.59
C ASP A 70 -10.47 9.35 -4.71
N ARG A 71 -9.24 9.73 -4.33
CA ARG A 71 -8.97 10.93 -3.54
C ARG A 71 -9.44 12.19 -4.25
N ILE A 72 -9.11 12.35 -5.53
CA ILE A 72 -9.55 13.50 -6.34
C ILE A 72 -11.08 13.53 -6.47
N LEU A 73 -11.72 12.37 -6.68
CA LEU A 73 -13.18 12.29 -6.77
C LEU A 73 -13.87 12.62 -5.43
N ALA A 74 -13.27 12.20 -4.32
CA ALA A 74 -13.76 12.52 -2.99
C ALA A 74 -13.60 14.01 -2.66
N GLU A 75 -12.44 14.60 -2.99
CA GLU A 75 -12.18 16.04 -2.87
C GLU A 75 -13.16 16.87 -3.73
N ALA A 76 -13.53 16.37 -4.91
CA ALA A 76 -14.52 17.00 -5.78
C ALA A 76 -15.98 16.79 -5.33
N GLY A 77 -16.24 16.02 -4.28
CA GLY A 77 -17.59 15.72 -3.78
C GLY A 77 -18.37 14.72 -4.65
N HIS A 78 -17.72 14.04 -5.59
CA HIS A 78 -18.31 12.99 -6.42
C HIS A 78 -18.23 11.60 -5.79
N MET A 79 -17.50 11.47 -4.68
CA MET A 79 -17.34 10.25 -3.91
C MET A 79 -17.30 10.59 -2.42
N ASP A 80 -17.75 9.67 -1.57
CA ASP A 80 -17.57 9.81 -0.12
C ASP A 80 -16.14 9.46 0.28
N SER A 81 -15.54 10.21 1.21
CA SER A 81 -14.15 10.01 1.63
C SER A 81 -13.90 8.64 2.26
N SER A 82 -14.92 7.98 2.84
CA SER A 82 -14.80 6.62 3.37
C SER A 82 -14.60 5.54 2.30
N ARG A 83 -14.88 5.88 1.03
CA ARG A 83 -14.76 4.95 -0.11
C ARG A 83 -13.40 5.01 -0.79
N VAL A 84 -12.52 5.92 -0.36
CA VAL A 84 -11.16 6.03 -0.90
C VAL A 84 -10.38 4.76 -0.55
N ARG A 85 -9.93 4.03 -1.58
CA ARG A 85 -9.08 2.84 -1.39
C ARG A 85 -7.75 3.27 -0.77
N ARG A 86 -7.46 2.72 0.40
CA ARG A 86 -6.29 3.05 1.22
C ARG A 86 -5.63 1.80 1.80
N VAL A 87 -4.30 1.80 1.82
CA VAL A 87 -3.48 0.76 2.46
C VAL A 87 -2.41 1.43 3.32
N GLU A 88 -2.26 0.97 4.55
CA GLU A 88 -1.13 1.33 5.41
C GLU A 88 -0.14 0.18 5.43
N LEU A 89 1.14 0.45 5.16
CA LEU A 89 2.17 -0.58 5.12
C LEU A 89 3.50 -0.09 5.69
N ASP A 90 4.23 -1.02 6.29
CA ASP A 90 5.61 -0.82 6.71
C ASP A 90 6.57 -1.12 5.54
N SER A 91 7.37 -0.15 5.15
CA SER A 91 8.24 -0.22 3.98
C SER A 91 9.70 0.04 4.33
N LEU A 92 10.60 -0.64 3.60
CA LEU A 92 12.03 -0.40 3.70
C LEU A 92 12.39 0.89 2.97
N VAL A 93 13.21 1.72 3.59
CA VAL A 93 13.71 2.97 2.99
C VAL A 93 15.02 2.65 2.29
N ASP A 94 15.02 2.75 0.97
CA ASP A 94 16.17 2.41 0.13
C ASP A 94 16.59 3.62 -0.70
N THR A 95 17.67 4.27 -0.29
CA THR A 95 18.26 5.41 -1.02
C THR A 95 18.96 4.99 -2.30
N GLY A 96 19.19 3.68 -2.51
CA GLY A 96 19.72 3.12 -3.76
C GLY A 96 18.64 2.91 -4.83
N ALA A 97 17.36 2.89 -4.44
CA ALA A 97 16.23 2.80 -5.35
C ALA A 97 15.76 4.20 -5.77
N VAL A 98 15.47 4.41 -7.05
CA VAL A 98 14.94 5.70 -7.53
C VAL A 98 13.45 5.84 -7.24
N MET A 99 12.66 4.80 -7.56
CA MET A 99 11.20 4.79 -7.45
C MET A 99 10.74 3.82 -6.36
N THR A 100 9.52 4.05 -5.85
CA THR A 100 8.85 3.12 -4.94
C THR A 100 8.54 1.80 -5.64
N LEU A 101 8.82 0.68 -4.98
CA LEU A 101 8.43 -0.66 -5.41
C LEU A 101 7.31 -1.15 -4.49
N LEU A 102 6.17 -1.54 -5.07
CA LEU A 102 5.05 -2.13 -4.34
C LEU A 102 4.80 -3.56 -4.80
N PRO A 103 4.43 -4.47 -3.89
CA PRO A 103 4.03 -5.81 -4.27
C PRO A 103 2.70 -5.77 -5.03
N GLU A 104 2.55 -6.68 -5.99
CA GLU A 104 1.38 -6.75 -6.87
C GLU A 104 0.04 -6.78 -6.12
N ASP A 105 -0.03 -7.49 -4.99
CA ASP A 105 -1.22 -7.58 -4.15
C ASP A 105 -1.65 -6.23 -3.57
N VAL A 106 -0.70 -5.35 -3.20
CA VAL A 106 -1.02 -4.00 -2.71
C VAL A 106 -1.52 -3.12 -3.84
N VAL A 107 -0.92 -3.23 -5.03
CA VAL A 107 -1.34 -2.49 -6.23
C VAL A 107 -2.77 -2.86 -6.63
N ASP A 108 -3.12 -4.14 -6.51
CA ASP A 108 -4.46 -4.66 -6.81
C ASP A 108 -5.50 -4.22 -5.77
N ILE A 109 -5.16 -4.21 -4.48
CA ILE A 109 -6.05 -3.70 -3.41
C ILE A 109 -6.37 -2.21 -3.64
N LEU A 110 -5.35 -1.42 -3.98
CA LEU A 110 -5.52 0.00 -4.33
C LEU A 110 -6.23 0.17 -5.69
N GLY A 111 -6.24 -0.87 -6.52
CA GLY A 111 -6.75 -0.89 -7.89
C GLY A 111 -6.18 0.22 -8.75
N LEU A 112 -4.84 0.34 -8.72
CA LEU A 112 -4.10 1.31 -9.51
C LEU A 112 -4.00 0.84 -10.98
N PRO A 113 -4.18 1.73 -11.96
CA PRO A 113 -3.99 1.37 -13.36
C PRO A 113 -2.51 1.08 -13.63
N ARG A 114 -2.25 -0.04 -14.31
CA ARG A 114 -0.91 -0.43 -14.77
C ARG A 114 -0.70 0.05 -16.19
N ASP A 115 0.36 0.80 -16.43
CA ASP A 115 0.64 1.34 -17.76
C ASP A 115 2.11 1.14 -18.18
N GLY A 116 2.28 0.27 -19.17
CA GLY A 116 3.61 -0.03 -19.68
C GLY A 116 4.54 -0.66 -18.65
N ARG A 117 5.83 -0.53 -18.95
CA ARG A 117 6.91 -1.20 -18.24
C ARG A 117 8.14 -0.31 -18.20
N ILE A 118 8.95 -0.46 -17.17
CA ILE A 118 10.21 0.26 -16.97
C ILE A 118 11.34 -0.75 -16.85
N ILE A 119 12.45 -0.47 -17.52
CA ILE A 119 13.70 -1.19 -17.31
C ILE A 119 14.37 -0.66 -16.04
N VAL A 120 14.58 -1.53 -15.07
CA VAL A 120 15.31 -1.23 -13.84
C VAL A 120 16.62 -1.98 -13.81
N THR A 121 17.66 -1.30 -13.35
CA THR A 121 18.97 -1.91 -13.09
C THR A 121 19.03 -2.25 -11.60
N LEU A 122 19.18 -3.53 -11.31
CA LEU A 122 19.32 -4.03 -9.94
C LEU A 122 20.74 -3.78 -9.41
N ALA A 123 20.92 -3.97 -8.11
CA ALA A 123 22.23 -3.82 -7.45
C ALA A 123 23.32 -4.75 -8.03
N ASN A 124 22.94 -5.88 -8.65
CA ASN A 124 23.85 -6.80 -9.34
C ASN A 124 24.07 -6.45 -10.82
N GLU A 125 23.77 -5.21 -11.24
CA GLU A 125 23.81 -4.70 -12.62
C GLU A 125 22.87 -5.38 -13.61
N GLN A 126 22.06 -6.34 -13.16
CA GLN A 126 21.08 -6.99 -14.01
C GLN A 126 19.97 -6.01 -14.36
N LYS A 127 19.66 -5.91 -15.66
CA LYS A 127 18.51 -5.18 -16.15
C LYS A 127 17.31 -6.10 -16.24
N ILE A 128 16.23 -5.73 -15.55
CA ILE A 128 14.95 -6.41 -15.63
C ILE A 128 13.87 -5.41 -16.03
N GLU A 129 12.78 -5.94 -16.57
CA GLU A 129 11.62 -5.13 -16.92
C GLU A 129 10.53 -5.35 -15.87
N LEU A 130 10.06 -4.27 -15.25
CA LEU A 130 8.98 -4.30 -14.27
C LEU A 130 7.76 -3.51 -14.77
N PRO A 131 6.53 -3.97 -14.50
CA PRO A 131 5.34 -3.16 -14.75
C PRO A 131 5.35 -1.87 -13.93
N ARG A 132 4.77 -0.81 -14.48
CA ARG A 132 4.53 0.45 -13.76
C ARG A 132 3.05 0.58 -13.43
N ALA A 133 2.74 1.05 -12.23
CA ALA A 133 1.40 1.49 -11.84
C ALA A 133 1.39 3.01 -11.59
N ARG A 134 0.27 3.66 -11.95
CA ARG A 134 0.10 5.12 -11.85
C ARG A 134 -0.92 5.51 -10.81
N LEU A 135 -0.99 6.82 -10.57
CA LEU A 135 -2.03 7.45 -9.76
C LEU A 135 -1.98 6.98 -8.31
N LEU A 136 -0.77 6.85 -7.79
CA LEU A 136 -0.53 6.55 -6.40
C LEU A 136 -0.40 7.85 -5.61
N SER A 137 -1.21 8.01 -4.56
CA SER A 137 -0.95 9.01 -3.54
C SER A 137 -0.24 8.34 -2.37
N LEU A 138 0.90 8.90 -1.95
CA LEU A 138 1.73 8.38 -0.87
C LEU A 138 1.91 9.44 0.20
N THR A 139 1.63 9.06 1.44
CA THR A 139 1.82 9.88 2.63
C THR A 139 2.84 9.25 3.57
N LEU A 140 3.81 10.06 3.98
CA LEU A 140 4.89 9.70 4.90
C LEU A 140 5.23 10.90 5.79
N LYS A 141 5.24 10.70 7.12
CA LYS A 141 5.58 11.74 8.12
C LYS A 141 4.78 13.03 7.92
N ASP A 142 3.45 12.88 7.76
CA ASP A 142 2.49 13.97 7.55
C ASP A 142 2.72 14.80 6.27
N ARG A 143 3.52 14.27 5.34
CA ARG A 143 3.76 14.85 4.02
C ARG A 143 3.23 13.92 2.95
N GLN A 144 2.58 14.50 1.95
CA GLN A 144 1.93 13.76 0.87
C GLN A 144 2.54 14.12 -0.48
N MET A 145 2.63 13.13 -1.36
CA MET A 145 2.92 13.34 -2.78
C MET A 145 2.12 12.37 -3.64
N ASP A 146 1.89 12.78 -4.88
CA ASP A 146 1.37 11.90 -5.93
C ASP A 146 2.52 11.42 -6.82
N THR A 147 2.52 10.13 -7.17
CA THR A 147 3.60 9.50 -7.91
C THR A 147 3.14 8.23 -8.64
N ASP A 148 4.08 7.61 -9.35
CA ASP A 148 3.94 6.29 -9.96
C ASP A 148 4.83 5.30 -9.17
N CYS A 149 4.53 4.00 -9.23
CA CYS A 149 5.33 2.97 -8.59
C CYS A 149 5.66 1.82 -9.55
N LEU A 150 6.72 1.08 -9.21
CA LEU A 150 7.07 -0.18 -9.85
C LEU A 150 6.29 -1.32 -9.18
N VAL A 151 5.85 -2.28 -9.97
CA VAL A 151 5.12 -3.46 -9.49
C VAL A 151 6.08 -4.63 -9.36
N GLY A 152 6.36 -5.00 -8.12
CA GLY A 152 7.14 -6.19 -7.77
C GLY A 152 6.27 -7.46 -7.70
N PRO A 153 6.89 -8.64 -7.53
CA PRO A 153 6.16 -9.88 -7.38
C PRO A 153 5.30 -9.90 -6.11
N PRO A 154 4.30 -10.79 -6.03
CA PRO A 154 3.37 -10.82 -4.91
C PRO A 154 4.10 -11.07 -3.59
N ARG A 155 3.72 -10.32 -2.55
CA ARG A 155 4.34 -10.34 -1.21
C ARG A 155 5.83 -9.97 -1.19
N CYS A 156 6.33 -9.25 -2.20
CA CYS A 156 7.67 -8.68 -2.11
C CYS A 156 7.76 -7.63 -1.01
N GLU A 157 8.98 -7.32 -0.58
CA GLU A 157 9.19 -6.22 0.34
C GLU A 157 8.91 -4.88 -0.36
N PRO A 158 8.03 -4.03 0.19
CA PRO A 158 7.79 -2.71 -0.33
C PRO A 158 8.97 -1.77 -0.02
N LEU A 159 9.38 -0.99 -1.02
CA LEU A 159 10.53 -0.10 -0.95
C LEU A 159 10.11 1.35 -1.16
N ILE A 160 10.65 2.26 -0.35
CA ILE A 160 10.56 3.71 -0.54
C ILE A 160 11.85 4.16 -1.22
N GLY A 161 11.73 4.65 -2.45
CA GLY A 161 12.84 5.15 -3.22
C GLY A 161 13.17 6.62 -2.93
N GLN A 162 14.29 7.05 -3.50
CA GLN A 162 14.87 8.38 -3.41
C GLN A 162 13.90 9.49 -3.85
N LEU A 163 13.07 9.25 -4.87
CA LEU A 163 12.10 10.25 -5.35
C LEU A 163 11.14 10.70 -4.23
N VAL A 164 10.72 9.77 -3.38
CA VAL A 164 9.82 10.09 -2.25
C VAL A 164 10.56 10.90 -1.19
N LEU A 165 11.78 10.50 -0.85
CA LEU A 165 12.58 11.17 0.16
C LEU A 165 12.92 12.61 -0.24
N GLU A 166 13.27 12.83 -1.51
CA GLU A 166 13.60 14.16 -2.03
C GLU A 166 12.36 15.05 -2.14
N ARG A 167 11.27 14.53 -2.73
CA ARG A 167 10.06 15.32 -2.95
C ARG A 167 9.39 15.74 -1.64
N LEU A 168 9.41 14.86 -0.64
CA LEU A 168 8.89 15.13 0.69
C LEU A 168 9.91 15.79 1.61
N ASP A 169 11.13 16.08 1.14
CA ASP A 169 12.21 16.73 1.91
C ASP A 169 12.46 16.04 3.27
N LEU A 170 12.65 14.72 3.19
CA LEU A 170 12.87 13.83 4.32
C LEU A 170 14.36 13.43 4.40
N ILE A 171 14.82 13.24 5.63
CA ILE A 171 16.17 12.78 5.95
C ILE A 171 16.08 11.39 6.57
N VAL A 172 16.96 10.50 6.09
CA VAL A 172 17.17 9.17 6.65
C VAL A 172 18.30 9.27 7.68
N ASP A 173 18.05 8.81 8.91
CA ASP A 173 19.05 8.65 9.97
C ASP A 173 19.28 7.13 10.17
N PRO A 174 20.36 6.55 9.58
CA PRO A 174 20.65 5.12 9.69
C PRO A 174 21.01 4.66 11.10
N ILE A 175 21.54 5.57 11.92
CA ILE A 175 21.95 5.27 13.30
C ILE A 175 20.70 5.12 14.16
N LYS A 176 19.76 6.07 14.05
CA LYS A 176 18.48 6.01 14.75
C LYS A 176 17.46 5.10 14.07
N ARG A 177 17.72 4.68 12.83
CA ARG A 177 16.82 3.91 11.97
C ARG A 177 15.47 4.60 11.77
N THR A 178 15.52 5.91 11.56
CA THR A 178 14.32 6.74 11.42
C THR A 178 14.38 7.57 10.16
N VAL A 179 13.21 7.85 9.59
CA VAL A 179 13.01 8.93 8.64
C VAL A 179 12.35 10.09 9.35
N SER A 180 12.87 11.30 9.16
CA SER A 180 12.29 12.52 9.73
C SER A 180 12.29 13.66 8.71
N PRO A 181 11.38 14.62 8.83
CA PRO A 181 11.50 15.90 8.15
C PRO A 181 12.87 16.53 8.34
N ARG A 182 13.34 17.26 7.33
CA ARG A 182 14.52 18.08 7.46
C ARG A 182 14.32 19.14 8.58
N PRO A 183 15.27 19.30 9.53
CA PRO A 183 15.14 20.25 10.63
C PRO A 183 15.00 21.71 10.19
N GLU A 184 15.64 22.09 9.07
CA GLU A 184 15.57 23.44 8.49
C GLU A 184 14.20 23.76 7.88
N SER A 185 13.36 22.76 7.67
CA SER A 185 12.04 22.86 7.02
C SER A 185 11.03 21.99 7.78
N PRO A 186 10.68 22.33 9.04
CA PRO A 186 9.93 21.44 9.92
C PRO A 186 8.48 21.23 9.44
N PHE A 187 7.83 22.27 8.91
CA PHE A 187 6.40 22.21 8.54
C PHE A 187 6.18 21.80 7.09
N LEU A 188 6.85 22.46 6.14
CA LEU A 188 6.64 22.26 4.70
C LEU A 188 7.95 21.84 4.02
N PRO A 189 7.90 20.99 2.97
CA PRO A 189 9.08 20.69 2.16
C PRO A 189 9.72 21.96 1.57
N SER A 190 11.05 22.07 1.67
CA SER A 190 11.80 23.18 1.08
C SER A 190 12.57 22.72 -0.16
N LEU A 191 12.16 23.21 -1.34
CA LEU A 191 12.79 22.87 -2.61
C LEU A 191 13.51 24.08 -3.18
N LYS A 192 14.79 23.91 -3.54
CA LYS A 192 15.57 24.96 -4.18
C LYS A 192 15.23 25.02 -5.67
N LEU A 193 14.86 26.21 -6.14
CA LEU A 193 14.82 26.56 -7.56
C LEU A 193 16.10 27.33 -7.90
N LYS A 194 16.69 27.04 -9.06
CA LYS A 194 17.84 27.78 -9.61
C LYS A 194 17.39 28.61 -10.79
#